data_AF-A0A3D3X5M7-F1
#
_entry.id   AF-A0A3D3X5M7-F1
#
_cell.length_a   1.000
_cell.length_b   1.000
_cell.length_c   1.000
_cell.angle_alpha   90.00
_cell.angle_beta   90.00
_cell.angle_gamma   90.00
#
_symmetry.space_group_name_H-M   'P 1'
#
loop_
_entity.id
_entity.type
_entity.pdbx_description
1 polymer ?
#
loop_
_entity_poly.entity_id
_entity_poly.type
_entity_poly.pdbx_seq_one_letter_code
_entity_poly.pdbx_strand_id
1 'polypeptide(L)'
;MIDEIREDVSFKTLKSQFQDIENDRVFYELKNFRVIGNAYISFIEAGEFDLSTLCVEQVKRIGVKAVELKQEKMMDLVLIHLNTHLRFALKHGRLNNEPRNLYNLIFHYGKFVQSLIEQRDLPRVKTSYGHYLFYGQAIFEALLDAPALAFILDTLATEMQKGLIKMYHLHWDRDHYFDQLKQFLLLDNLQNIDRGFAFNFFRKNHGIRLLHIGMALFFLENDEEEWARMIAKDTMQDYDLLGKDIFQKTMNIIYARLKFSGPTFWEDTDRGNINIYYTPYQKQIDAFRNIQNEYISMQPKPAKVI
;
A
#
# COMPACT_ATOMS: atom_id res chain seq x y z
N MET A 1 19.41 14.66 -36.12
CA MET A 1 18.78 13.53 -35.41
C MET A 1 19.01 13.58 -33.90
N ILE A 2 20.24 13.42 -33.36
CA ILE A 2 20.45 13.47 -31.88
C ILE A 2 20.12 14.85 -31.29
N ASP A 3 20.54 15.94 -31.93
CA ASP A 3 20.23 17.30 -31.44
C ASP A 3 18.73 17.65 -31.53
N GLU A 4 18.02 17.12 -32.53
CA GLU A 4 16.56 17.28 -32.65
C GLU A 4 15.81 16.51 -31.56
N ILE A 5 16.28 15.31 -31.18
CA ILE A 5 15.73 14.55 -30.06
C ILE A 5 16.00 15.27 -28.73
N ARG A 6 17.18 15.88 -28.57
CA ARG A 6 17.53 16.67 -27.36
C ARG A 6 16.64 17.89 -27.17
N GLU A 7 16.21 18.51 -28.27
CA GLU A 7 15.35 19.70 -28.24
C GLU A 7 13.84 19.38 -28.18
N ASP A 8 13.42 18.11 -28.35
CA ASP A 8 12.04 17.69 -28.12
C ASP A 8 11.64 17.94 -26.65
N VAL A 9 10.42 18.45 -26.44
CA VAL A 9 9.90 18.84 -25.13
C VAL A 9 9.95 17.70 -24.10
N SER A 10 9.91 16.46 -24.58
CA SER A 10 9.99 15.23 -23.78
C SER A 10 11.39 14.95 -23.23
N PHE A 11 12.44 15.63 -23.72
CA PHE A 11 13.83 15.41 -23.29
C PHE A 11 14.57 16.70 -22.91
N LYS A 12 14.01 17.87 -23.26
CA LYS A 12 14.64 19.17 -23.02
C LYS A 12 15.06 19.42 -21.56
N THR A 13 14.36 18.85 -20.60
CA THR A 13 14.64 18.95 -19.16
C THR A 13 15.58 17.86 -18.63
N LEU A 14 16.00 16.90 -19.45
CA LEU A 14 16.77 15.71 -19.07
C LEU A 14 18.22 15.78 -19.54
N LYS A 15 18.78 16.99 -19.73
CA LYS A 15 20.13 17.18 -20.30
C LYS A 15 21.22 16.38 -19.58
N SER A 16 21.15 16.26 -18.25
CA SER A 16 22.09 15.48 -17.44
C SER A 16 21.88 13.96 -17.51
N GLN A 17 20.71 13.50 -17.96
CA GLN A 17 20.34 12.08 -18.05
C GLN A 17 20.31 11.57 -19.50
N PHE A 18 20.52 12.46 -20.48
CA PHE A 18 20.38 12.13 -21.89
C PHE A 18 21.38 11.07 -22.35
N GLN A 19 22.61 11.11 -21.83
CA GLN A 19 23.64 10.12 -22.15
C GLN A 19 23.24 8.72 -21.67
N ASP A 20 22.61 8.62 -20.49
CA ASP A 20 22.16 7.35 -19.94
C ASP A 20 20.98 6.80 -20.75
N ILE A 21 20.03 7.66 -21.16
CA ILE A 21 18.91 7.29 -22.03
C ILE A 21 19.42 6.78 -23.38
N GLU A 22 20.48 7.39 -23.91
CA GLU A 22 21.12 6.95 -25.15
C GLU A 22 21.77 5.59 -25.02
N ASN A 23 22.53 5.39 -23.94
CA ASN A 23 23.20 4.12 -23.65
C ASN A 23 22.19 2.99 -23.43
N ASP A 24 21.09 3.29 -22.73
CA ASP A 24 20.02 2.34 -22.42
C ASP A 24 19.05 2.11 -23.60
N ARG A 25 19.11 2.97 -24.63
CA ARG A 25 18.27 2.92 -25.85
C ARG A 25 16.76 2.98 -25.57
N VAL A 26 16.35 3.78 -24.58
CA VAL A 26 14.94 3.86 -24.10
C VAL A 26 14.23 5.17 -24.48
N PHE A 27 14.70 5.86 -25.53
CA PHE A 27 14.12 7.15 -25.93
C PHE A 27 12.63 7.07 -26.24
N TYR A 28 12.24 6.08 -27.05
CA TYR A 28 10.86 5.98 -27.51
C TYR A 28 9.92 5.71 -26.34
N GLU A 29 10.31 4.81 -25.45
CA GLU A 29 9.50 4.40 -24.32
C GLU A 29 9.37 5.51 -23.28
N LEU A 30 10.46 6.23 -22.99
CA LEU A 30 10.39 7.41 -22.14
C LEU A 30 9.46 8.48 -22.73
N LYS A 31 9.51 8.73 -24.04
CA LYS A 31 8.59 9.65 -24.71
C LYS A 31 7.14 9.19 -24.55
N ASN A 32 6.85 7.91 -24.79
CA ASN A 32 5.50 7.38 -24.64
C ASN A 32 4.98 7.50 -23.21
N PHE A 33 5.78 7.15 -22.21
CA PHE A 33 5.38 7.29 -20.82
C PHE A 33 5.14 8.74 -20.42
N ARG A 34 5.90 9.71 -20.96
CA ARG A 34 5.62 11.14 -20.74
C ARG A 34 4.30 11.58 -21.38
N VAL A 35 3.98 11.10 -22.59
CA VAL A 35 2.68 11.39 -23.22
C VAL A 35 1.53 10.79 -22.40
N ILE A 36 1.65 9.53 -21.97
CA ILE A 36 0.66 8.88 -21.10
C ILE A 36 0.53 9.64 -19.78
N GLY A 37 1.64 10.07 -19.19
CA GLY A 37 1.63 10.83 -17.94
C GLY A 37 0.98 12.20 -18.06
N ASN A 38 1.20 12.91 -19.18
CA ASN A 38 0.51 14.17 -19.44
C ASN A 38 -1.00 13.96 -19.61
N ALA A 39 -1.41 12.93 -20.36
CA ALA A 39 -2.82 12.58 -20.51
C ALA A 39 -3.46 12.22 -19.16
N TYR A 40 -2.78 11.41 -18.33
CA TYR A 40 -3.21 11.10 -16.98
C TYR A 40 -3.49 12.36 -16.16
N ILE A 41 -2.55 13.32 -16.16
CA ILE A 41 -2.70 14.58 -15.41
C ILE A 41 -3.89 15.40 -15.93
N SER A 42 -4.05 15.51 -17.26
CA SER A 42 -5.19 16.22 -17.84
C SER A 42 -6.53 15.58 -17.47
N PHE A 43 -6.61 14.24 -17.50
CA PHE A 43 -7.84 13.52 -17.14
C PHE A 43 -8.18 13.64 -15.65
N ILE A 44 -7.20 13.57 -14.74
CA ILE A 44 -7.50 13.78 -13.32
C ILE A 44 -8.00 15.22 -13.06
N GLU A 45 -7.39 16.23 -13.70
CA GLU A 45 -7.77 17.63 -13.53
C GLU A 45 -9.16 17.95 -14.11
N ALA A 46 -9.56 17.25 -15.16
CA ALA A 46 -10.90 17.34 -15.76
C ALA A 46 -11.98 16.52 -15.02
N GLY A 47 -11.60 15.69 -14.05
CA GLY A 47 -12.55 14.79 -13.37
C GLY A 47 -12.87 13.50 -14.16
N GLU A 48 -12.12 13.20 -15.22
CA GLU A 48 -12.33 12.06 -16.12
C GLU A 48 -11.63 10.79 -15.59
N PHE A 49 -12.11 10.28 -14.45
CA PHE A 49 -11.40 9.23 -13.69
C PHE A 49 -11.31 7.87 -14.38
N ASP A 50 -12.25 7.53 -15.25
CA ASP A 50 -12.18 6.30 -16.04
C ASP A 50 -11.02 6.37 -17.04
N LEU A 51 -10.87 7.53 -17.70
CA LEU A 51 -9.78 7.77 -18.66
C LEU A 51 -8.42 7.86 -17.98
N SER A 52 -8.33 8.52 -16.82
CA SER A 52 -7.10 8.52 -16.02
C SER A 52 -6.71 7.10 -15.60
N THR A 53 -7.70 6.27 -15.24
CA THR A 53 -7.46 4.86 -14.86
C THR A 53 -6.89 4.06 -16.02
N LEU A 54 -7.40 4.25 -17.25
CA LEU A 54 -6.85 3.59 -18.45
C LEU A 54 -5.37 3.94 -18.69
N CYS A 55 -4.95 5.18 -18.41
CA CYS A 55 -3.53 5.56 -18.50
C CYS A 55 -2.66 4.73 -17.56
N VAL A 56 -3.08 4.59 -16.29
CA VAL A 56 -2.33 3.79 -15.30
C VAL A 56 -2.37 2.31 -15.67
N GLU A 57 -3.50 1.83 -16.19
CA GLU A 57 -3.61 0.46 -16.66
C GLU A 57 -2.60 0.17 -17.79
N GLN A 58 -2.43 1.09 -18.75
CA GLN A 58 -1.43 0.91 -19.82
C GLN A 58 -0.01 0.83 -19.27
N VAL A 59 0.35 1.72 -18.33
CA VAL A 59 1.68 1.67 -17.68
C VAL A 59 1.89 0.34 -16.96
N LYS A 60 0.87 -0.14 -16.24
CA LYS A 60 0.89 -1.47 -15.60
C LYS A 60 1.05 -2.59 -16.63
N ARG A 61 0.34 -2.56 -17.76
CA ARG A 61 0.44 -3.60 -18.81
C ARG A 61 1.84 -3.66 -19.40
N ILE A 62 2.44 -2.50 -19.67
CA ILE A 62 3.84 -2.42 -20.12
C ILE A 62 4.78 -2.99 -19.04
N GLY A 63 4.57 -2.63 -17.77
CA GLY A 63 5.35 -3.15 -16.65
C GLY A 63 5.31 -4.66 -16.50
N VAL A 64 4.11 -5.25 -16.49
CA VAL A 64 3.95 -6.72 -16.43
C VAL A 64 4.63 -7.37 -17.62
N LYS A 65 4.50 -6.79 -18.82
CA LYS A 65 5.17 -7.35 -20.01
C LYS A 65 6.68 -7.22 -19.93
N ALA A 66 7.21 -6.12 -19.39
CA ALA A 66 8.62 -5.92 -19.17
C ALA A 66 9.19 -6.95 -18.19
N VAL A 67 8.44 -7.30 -17.14
CA VAL A 67 8.79 -8.35 -16.19
C VAL A 67 8.88 -9.71 -16.89
N GLU A 68 7.86 -10.08 -17.69
CA GLU A 68 7.88 -11.33 -18.49
C GLU A 68 9.10 -11.41 -19.43
N LEU A 69 9.48 -10.28 -20.04
CA LEU A 69 10.58 -10.17 -20.98
C LEU A 69 11.93 -9.87 -20.33
N LYS A 70 11.98 -9.76 -18.99
CA LYS A 70 13.18 -9.40 -18.21
C LYS A 70 13.85 -8.09 -18.67
N GLN A 71 13.05 -7.09 -19.04
CA GLN A 71 13.54 -5.78 -19.48
C GLN A 71 13.75 -4.84 -18.30
N GLU A 72 14.92 -4.91 -17.66
CA GLU A 72 15.23 -4.16 -16.42
C GLU A 72 14.98 -2.65 -16.52
N LYS A 73 15.51 -2.01 -17.56
CA LYS A 73 15.34 -0.57 -17.78
C LYS A 73 13.88 -0.17 -17.96
N MET A 74 13.08 -1.03 -18.59
CA MET A 74 11.65 -0.80 -18.75
C MET A 74 10.91 -0.88 -17.41
N MET A 75 11.29 -1.85 -16.57
CA MET A 75 10.74 -1.98 -15.22
C MET A 75 11.06 -0.75 -14.35
N ASP A 76 12.26 -0.20 -14.48
CA ASP A 76 12.66 1.04 -13.77
C ASP A 76 11.85 2.25 -14.24
N LEU A 77 11.68 2.41 -15.54
CA LEU A 77 10.84 3.47 -16.10
C LEU A 77 9.40 3.36 -15.61
N VAL A 78 8.82 2.16 -15.64
CA VAL A 78 7.45 1.92 -15.14
C VAL A 78 7.32 2.34 -13.67
N LEU A 79 8.29 1.99 -12.83
CA LEU A 79 8.29 2.36 -11.41
C LEU A 79 8.33 3.89 -11.22
N ILE A 80 9.21 4.58 -11.96
CA ILE A 80 9.31 6.05 -11.96
C ILE A 80 7.97 6.69 -12.36
N HIS A 81 7.33 6.17 -13.41
CA HIS A 81 6.08 6.74 -13.91
C HIS A 81 4.89 6.44 -12.99
N LEU A 82 4.79 5.26 -12.40
CA LEU A 82 3.77 4.96 -11.37
C LEU A 82 3.92 5.87 -10.15
N ASN A 83 5.14 6.15 -9.70
CA ASN A 83 5.39 7.12 -8.63
C ASN A 83 5.03 8.55 -9.04
N THR A 84 5.37 8.94 -10.27
CA THR A 84 4.97 10.25 -10.80
C THR A 84 3.46 10.40 -10.75
N HIS A 85 2.72 9.37 -11.20
CA HIS A 85 1.27 9.35 -11.12
C HIS A 85 0.74 9.37 -9.68
N LEU A 86 1.33 8.62 -8.74
CA LEU A 86 0.99 8.69 -7.30
C LEU A 86 1.08 10.11 -6.76
N ARG A 87 2.17 10.82 -7.09
CA ARG A 87 2.39 12.19 -6.63
C ARG A 87 1.29 13.14 -7.12
N PHE A 88 0.92 13.04 -8.40
CA PHE A 88 -0.16 13.86 -8.97
C PHE A 88 -1.54 13.46 -8.47
N ALA A 89 -1.80 12.15 -8.31
CA ALA A 89 -3.03 11.62 -7.74
C ALA A 89 -3.23 12.11 -6.30
N LEU A 90 -2.17 12.09 -5.48
CA LEU A 90 -2.20 12.59 -4.11
C LEU A 90 -2.42 14.10 -4.07
N LYS A 91 -1.71 14.86 -4.89
CA LYS A 91 -1.94 16.31 -4.99
C LYS A 91 -3.40 16.62 -5.32
N HIS A 92 -3.95 15.97 -6.34
CA HIS A 92 -5.35 16.13 -6.73
C HIS A 92 -6.30 15.69 -5.61
N GLY A 93 -6.09 14.51 -5.04
CA GLY A 93 -6.93 13.94 -3.98
C GLY A 93 -6.95 14.80 -2.72
N ARG A 94 -5.82 15.39 -2.34
CA ARG A 94 -5.73 16.33 -1.22
C ARG A 94 -6.50 17.63 -1.50
N LEU A 95 -6.34 18.20 -2.69
CA LEU A 95 -7.01 19.47 -3.05
C LEU A 95 -8.53 19.33 -3.16
N ASN A 96 -9.01 18.17 -3.62
CA ASN A 96 -10.42 17.96 -3.94
C ASN A 96 -11.15 17.00 -2.98
N ASN A 97 -10.46 16.49 -1.94
CA ASN A 97 -10.95 15.43 -1.05
C ASN A 97 -11.49 14.22 -1.83
N GLU A 98 -10.75 13.80 -2.87
CA GLU A 98 -11.20 12.85 -3.90
C GLU A 98 -10.28 11.62 -3.98
N PRO A 99 -10.68 10.46 -3.42
CA PRO A 99 -9.82 9.29 -3.32
C PRO A 99 -9.78 8.40 -4.57
N ARG A 100 -10.75 8.47 -5.50
CA ARG A 100 -10.95 7.45 -6.54
C ARG A 100 -9.74 7.23 -7.44
N ASN A 101 -9.03 8.29 -7.86
CA ASN A 101 -7.82 8.14 -8.67
C ASN A 101 -6.71 7.39 -7.94
N LEU A 102 -6.47 7.73 -6.66
CA LEU A 102 -5.48 7.04 -5.83
C LEU A 102 -5.87 5.58 -5.65
N TYR A 103 -7.16 5.32 -5.40
CA TYR A 103 -7.70 3.98 -5.33
C TYR A 103 -7.33 3.22 -6.61
N ASN A 104 -7.81 3.59 -7.79
CA ASN A 104 -7.56 2.81 -9.02
C ASN A 104 -6.07 2.67 -9.35
N LEU A 105 -5.29 3.72 -9.10
CA LEU A 105 -3.86 3.70 -9.35
C LEU A 105 -3.11 2.69 -8.45
N ILE A 106 -3.42 2.64 -7.14
CA ILE A 106 -2.74 1.72 -6.21
C ILE A 106 -3.03 0.27 -6.58
N PHE A 107 -4.24 -0.03 -7.06
CA PHE A 107 -4.58 -1.36 -7.56
C PHE A 107 -3.70 -1.79 -8.74
N HIS A 108 -3.57 -0.93 -9.75
CA HIS A 108 -2.73 -1.23 -10.90
C HIS A 108 -1.25 -1.33 -10.53
N TYR A 109 -0.77 -0.48 -9.62
CA TYR A 109 0.57 -0.62 -9.07
C TYR A 109 0.72 -1.97 -8.34
N GLY A 110 -0.23 -2.35 -7.48
CA GLY A 110 -0.25 -3.66 -6.81
C GLY A 110 -0.14 -4.83 -7.78
N LYS A 111 -0.82 -4.77 -8.94
CA LYS A 111 -0.70 -5.80 -10.00
C LYS A 111 0.70 -5.85 -10.63
N PHE A 112 1.34 -4.70 -10.84
CA PHE A 112 2.73 -4.67 -11.28
C PHE A 112 3.67 -5.27 -10.22
N VAL A 113 3.50 -4.90 -8.94
CA VAL A 113 4.29 -5.47 -7.83
C VAL A 113 4.11 -6.98 -7.73
N GLN A 114 2.89 -7.49 -7.89
CA GLN A 114 2.65 -8.94 -7.92
C GLN A 114 3.45 -9.64 -9.02
N SER A 115 3.58 -9.05 -10.21
CA SER A 115 4.42 -9.63 -11.27
C SER A 115 5.91 -9.64 -10.90
N LEU A 116 6.42 -8.59 -10.24
CA LEU A 116 7.79 -8.54 -9.71
C LEU A 116 8.02 -9.64 -8.65
N ILE A 117 7.01 -9.87 -7.79
CA ILE A 117 7.05 -10.92 -6.77
C ILE A 117 7.13 -12.31 -7.41
N GLU A 118 6.36 -12.54 -8.47
CA GLU A 118 6.38 -13.82 -9.20
C GLU A 118 7.74 -14.11 -9.84
N GLN A 119 8.46 -13.08 -10.27
CA GLN A 119 9.82 -13.21 -10.83
C GLN A 119 10.96 -13.08 -9.81
N ARG A 120 10.66 -12.94 -8.52
CA ARG A 120 11.65 -12.78 -7.44
C ARG A 120 12.58 -11.56 -7.61
N ASP A 121 12.08 -10.46 -8.16
CA ASP A 121 12.81 -9.19 -8.26
C ASP A 121 12.80 -8.45 -6.90
N LEU A 122 13.60 -8.94 -5.95
CA LEU A 122 13.68 -8.38 -4.61
C LEU A 122 14.01 -6.87 -4.59
N PRO A 123 14.99 -6.34 -5.35
CA PRO A 123 15.28 -4.92 -5.34
C PRO A 123 14.06 -4.05 -5.69
N ARG A 124 13.31 -4.41 -6.73
CA ARG A 124 12.12 -3.63 -7.14
C ARG A 124 10.93 -3.86 -6.24
N VAL A 125 10.77 -5.04 -5.66
CA VAL A 125 9.77 -5.32 -4.62
C VAL A 125 10.03 -4.46 -3.38
N LYS A 126 11.26 -4.45 -2.86
CA LYS A 126 11.66 -3.63 -1.71
C LYS A 126 11.43 -2.15 -1.97
N THR A 127 11.81 -1.68 -3.16
CA THR A 127 11.57 -0.31 -3.60
C THR A 127 10.08 0.02 -3.68
N SER A 128 9.24 -0.89 -4.19
CA SER A 128 7.79 -0.68 -4.29
C SER A 128 7.12 -0.60 -2.92
N TYR A 129 7.50 -1.45 -1.96
CA TYR A 129 7.02 -1.37 -0.58
C TYR A 129 7.47 -0.05 0.09
N GLY A 130 8.68 0.40 -0.20
CA GLY A 130 9.18 1.69 0.27
C GLY A 130 8.34 2.87 -0.26
N HIS A 131 7.90 2.80 -1.52
CA HIS A 131 6.97 3.78 -2.07
C HIS A 131 5.60 3.72 -1.38
N TYR A 132 5.04 2.53 -1.14
CA TYR A 132 3.78 2.41 -0.40
C TYR A 132 3.85 3.06 0.98
N LEU A 133 4.95 2.86 1.70
CA LEU A 133 5.19 3.54 2.98
C LEU A 133 5.29 5.05 2.84
N PHE A 134 6.11 5.53 1.90
CA PHE A 134 6.29 6.96 1.65
C PHE A 134 4.95 7.65 1.35
N TYR A 135 4.15 7.08 0.46
CA TYR A 135 2.85 7.64 0.12
C TYR A 135 1.80 7.42 1.21
N GLY A 136 1.90 6.35 2.00
CA GLY A 136 1.06 6.13 3.18
C GLY A 136 1.23 7.27 4.19
N GLN A 137 2.47 7.64 4.53
CA GLN A 137 2.77 8.79 5.38
C GLN A 137 2.24 10.10 4.76
N ALA A 138 2.48 10.32 3.47
CA ALA A 138 2.03 11.55 2.80
C ALA A 138 0.49 11.66 2.72
N ILE A 139 -0.22 10.54 2.56
CA ILE A 139 -1.68 10.48 2.63
C ILE A 139 -2.15 10.80 4.04
N PHE A 140 -1.47 10.25 5.05
CA PHE A 140 -1.83 10.48 6.43
C PHE A 140 -1.73 11.97 6.80
N GLU A 141 -0.65 12.64 6.40
CA GLU A 141 -0.49 14.09 6.56
C GLU A 141 -1.59 14.88 5.84
N ALA A 142 -2.07 14.38 4.70
CA ALA A 142 -3.14 14.99 3.93
C ALA A 142 -4.54 14.82 4.56
N LEU A 143 -4.73 13.94 5.56
CA LEU A 143 -6.05 13.67 6.16
C LEU A 143 -6.65 14.86 6.92
N LEU A 144 -5.81 15.81 7.35
CA LEU A 144 -6.30 17.05 7.96
C LEU A 144 -7.12 17.89 6.96
N ASP A 145 -6.71 17.88 5.69
CA ASP A 145 -7.36 18.63 4.62
C ASP A 145 -8.40 17.78 3.87
N ALA A 146 -8.13 16.48 3.72
CA ALA A 146 -8.88 15.57 2.88
C ALA A 146 -9.19 14.23 3.60
N PRO A 147 -10.18 14.21 4.52
CA PRO A 147 -10.52 13.01 5.30
C PRO A 147 -10.94 11.80 4.47
N ALA A 148 -11.47 11.98 3.25
CA ALA A 148 -11.89 10.87 2.38
C ALA A 148 -10.69 10.00 1.94
N LEU A 149 -9.47 10.53 2.01
CA LEU A 149 -8.26 9.78 1.69
C LEU A 149 -7.92 8.69 2.72
N ALA A 150 -8.59 8.66 3.89
CA ALA A 150 -8.31 7.67 4.94
C ALA A 150 -8.42 6.22 4.42
N PHE A 151 -9.40 5.95 3.55
CA PHE A 151 -9.60 4.65 2.93
C PHE A 151 -8.46 4.23 1.99
N ILE A 152 -7.66 5.17 1.49
CA ILE A 152 -6.50 4.86 0.64
C ILE A 152 -5.41 4.15 1.44
N LEU A 153 -5.31 4.39 2.75
CA LEU A 153 -4.37 3.67 3.60
C LEU A 153 -4.72 2.17 3.67
N ASP A 154 -6.01 1.85 3.82
CA ASP A 154 -6.51 0.46 3.77
C ASP A 154 -6.21 -0.17 2.41
N THR A 155 -6.28 0.62 1.35
CA THR A 155 -6.00 0.18 -0.02
C THR A 155 -4.52 -0.18 -0.21
N LEU A 156 -3.59 0.65 0.29
CA LEU A 156 -2.16 0.35 0.30
C LEU A 156 -1.87 -0.92 1.10
N ALA A 157 -2.41 -1.00 2.31
CA ALA A 157 -2.29 -2.16 3.19
C ALA A 157 -2.77 -3.44 2.49
N THR A 158 -3.89 -3.38 1.76
CA THR A 158 -4.45 -4.51 1.02
C THR A 158 -3.48 -5.02 -0.05
N GLU A 159 -2.88 -4.13 -0.86
CA GLU A 159 -1.94 -4.55 -1.90
C GLU A 159 -0.63 -5.09 -1.32
N MET A 160 -0.14 -4.51 -0.21
CA MET A 160 1.00 -5.03 0.54
C MET A 160 0.72 -6.43 1.14
N GLN A 161 -0.48 -6.64 1.70
CA GLN A 161 -0.88 -7.92 2.26
C GLN A 161 -0.97 -9.01 1.18
N LYS A 162 -1.58 -8.70 0.02
CA LYS A 162 -1.61 -9.61 -1.14
C LYS A 162 -0.20 -10.00 -1.57
N GLY A 163 0.72 -9.04 -1.63
CA GLY A 163 2.11 -9.29 -1.94
C GLY A 163 2.79 -10.24 -0.95
N LEU A 164 2.58 -10.03 0.36
CA LEU A 164 3.12 -10.91 1.40
C LEU A 164 2.57 -12.34 1.29
N ILE A 165 1.24 -12.51 1.20
CA ILE A 165 0.63 -13.83 1.02
C ILE A 165 1.21 -14.54 -0.22
N LYS A 166 1.40 -13.81 -1.32
CA LYS A 166 2.01 -14.34 -2.55
C LYS A 166 3.47 -14.75 -2.33
N MET A 167 4.29 -13.93 -1.67
CA MET A 167 5.68 -14.27 -1.34
C MET A 167 5.77 -15.54 -0.47
N TYR A 168 4.86 -15.68 0.50
CA TYR A 168 4.79 -16.86 1.36
C TYR A 168 4.52 -18.13 0.55
N HIS A 169 3.48 -18.12 -0.29
CA HIS A 169 3.14 -19.28 -1.14
C HIS A 169 4.19 -19.58 -2.21
N LEU A 170 4.98 -18.59 -2.61
CA LEU A 170 6.13 -18.79 -3.48
C LEU A 170 7.38 -19.23 -2.72
N HIS A 171 7.33 -19.43 -1.40
CA HIS A 171 8.49 -19.80 -0.59
C HIS A 171 9.66 -18.83 -0.84
N TRP A 172 9.41 -17.54 -0.66
CA TRP A 172 10.49 -16.56 -0.58
C TRP A 172 11.39 -16.86 0.62
N ASP A 173 12.65 -16.44 0.50
CA ASP A 173 13.58 -16.49 1.61
C ASP A 173 13.01 -15.75 2.83
N ARG A 174 13.22 -16.31 4.03
CA ARG A 174 12.61 -15.83 5.27
C ARG A 174 13.05 -14.38 5.59
N ASP A 175 14.30 -14.03 5.34
CA ASP A 175 14.83 -12.69 5.61
C ASP A 175 14.27 -11.66 4.64
N HIS A 176 14.20 -12.02 3.35
CA HIS A 176 13.55 -11.18 2.34
C HIS A 176 12.08 -10.93 2.67
N TYR A 177 11.33 -11.99 2.96
CA TYR A 177 9.94 -11.90 3.39
C TYR A 177 9.77 -10.97 4.61
N PHE A 178 10.63 -11.16 5.62
CA PHE A 178 10.58 -10.42 6.86
C PHE A 178 10.82 -8.92 6.68
N ASP A 179 11.71 -8.52 5.77
CA ASP A 179 11.95 -7.12 5.41
C ASP A 179 10.69 -6.45 4.82
N GLN A 180 9.90 -7.18 4.04
CA GLN A 180 8.64 -6.67 3.47
C GLN A 180 7.52 -6.66 4.52
N LEU A 181 7.48 -7.65 5.42
CA LEU A 181 6.53 -7.69 6.53
C LEU A 181 6.74 -6.50 7.48
N LYS A 182 7.98 -6.16 7.82
CA LYS A 182 8.29 -4.94 8.60
C LYS A 182 7.74 -3.69 7.93
N GLN A 183 7.91 -3.56 6.61
CA GLN A 183 7.39 -2.40 5.90
C GLN A 183 5.86 -2.35 5.95
N PHE A 184 5.17 -3.49 5.87
CA PHE A 184 3.71 -3.54 6.03
C PHE A 184 3.24 -3.09 7.42
N LEU A 185 3.98 -3.45 8.48
CA LEU A 185 3.69 -3.03 9.85
C LEU A 185 4.05 -1.58 10.13
N LEU A 186 4.91 -0.96 9.32
CA LEU A 186 5.24 0.46 9.47
C LEU A 186 4.21 1.40 8.81
N LEU A 187 3.21 0.86 8.10
CA LEU A 187 2.27 1.69 7.34
C LEU A 187 1.37 2.56 8.22
N ASP A 188 1.09 2.15 9.45
CA ASP A 188 0.38 2.92 10.47
C ASP A 188 1.32 3.58 11.49
N ASN A 189 2.64 3.53 11.29
CA ASN A 189 3.59 4.21 12.14
C ASN A 189 3.75 5.68 11.70
N LEU A 190 3.11 6.56 12.46
CA LEU A 190 2.98 7.97 12.12
C LEU A 190 4.12 8.79 12.70
N GLN A 191 5.05 9.20 11.86
CA GLN A 191 6.06 10.17 12.26
C GLN A 191 5.49 11.59 12.18
N ASN A 192 5.82 12.44 13.15
CA ASN A 192 5.52 13.87 13.16
C ASN A 192 4.03 14.25 13.22
N ILE A 193 3.20 13.43 13.87
CA ILE A 193 1.75 13.67 13.95
C ILE A 193 1.32 13.99 15.38
N ASP A 194 0.38 14.93 15.50
CA ASP A 194 -0.23 15.26 16.78
C ASP A 194 -0.88 14.02 17.42
N ARG A 195 -0.58 13.80 18.70
CA ARG A 195 -1.08 12.65 19.46
C ARG A 195 -2.60 12.65 19.56
N GLY A 196 -3.23 13.84 19.65
CA GLY A 196 -4.69 13.99 19.68
C GLY A 196 -5.33 13.62 18.35
N PHE A 197 -4.72 14.01 17.23
CA PHE A 197 -5.12 13.55 15.90
C PHE A 197 -5.03 12.03 15.78
N ALA A 198 -3.86 11.45 16.11
CA ALA A 198 -3.64 10.01 16.03
C ALA A 198 -4.65 9.23 16.89
N PHE A 199 -4.87 9.67 18.13
CA PHE A 199 -5.87 9.07 19.02
C PHE A 199 -7.27 9.05 18.39
N ASN A 200 -7.71 10.18 17.83
CA ASN A 200 -9.02 10.28 17.19
C ASN A 200 -9.12 9.45 15.91
N PHE A 201 -8.04 9.39 15.13
CA PHE A 201 -7.97 8.62 13.91
C PHE A 201 -8.07 7.12 14.20
N PHE A 202 -7.18 6.55 15.01
CA PHE A 202 -7.12 5.11 15.29
C PHE A 202 -8.32 4.58 16.09
N ARG A 203 -8.98 5.46 16.86
CA ARG A 203 -10.26 5.14 17.51
C ARG A 203 -11.41 4.93 16.51
N LYS A 204 -11.35 5.51 15.31
CA LYS A 204 -12.44 5.46 14.31
C LYS A 204 -12.09 4.66 13.07
N ASN A 205 -10.83 4.63 12.69
CA ASN A 205 -10.33 4.01 11.48
C ASN A 205 -9.50 2.79 11.89
N HIS A 206 -10.03 1.61 11.56
CA HIS A 206 -9.46 0.34 11.99
C HIS A 206 -8.96 -0.53 10.83
N GLY A 207 -8.99 -0.02 9.60
CA GLY A 207 -8.79 -0.83 8.41
C GLY A 207 -7.37 -1.38 8.26
N ILE A 208 -6.34 -0.54 8.45
CA ILE A 208 -4.93 -1.01 8.47
C ILE A 208 -4.75 -2.11 9.53
N ARG A 209 -5.20 -1.86 10.77
CA ARG A 209 -5.07 -2.82 11.86
C ARG A 209 -5.85 -4.11 11.61
N LEU A 210 -7.02 -4.01 11.00
CA LEU A 210 -7.78 -5.17 10.55
C LEU A 210 -6.97 -6.01 9.55
N LEU A 211 -6.29 -5.38 8.59
CA LEU A 211 -5.45 -6.06 7.61
C LEU A 211 -4.20 -6.66 8.23
N HIS A 212 -3.57 -5.98 9.19
CA HIS A 212 -2.48 -6.54 10.00
C HIS A 212 -2.93 -7.79 10.74
N ILE A 213 -4.05 -7.72 11.46
CA ILE A 213 -4.58 -8.89 12.19
C ILE A 213 -4.99 -9.98 11.20
N GLY A 214 -5.61 -9.65 10.07
CA GLY A 214 -5.91 -10.60 9.00
C GLY A 214 -4.67 -11.36 8.51
N MET A 215 -3.52 -10.69 8.46
CA MET A 215 -2.23 -11.32 8.15
C MET A 215 -1.74 -12.23 9.29
N ALA A 216 -1.96 -11.86 10.55
CA ALA A 216 -1.66 -12.72 11.69
C ALA A 216 -2.51 -13.99 11.70
N LEU A 217 -3.78 -13.90 11.31
CA LEU A 217 -4.66 -15.08 11.17
C LEU A 217 -4.16 -16.02 10.07
N PHE A 218 -3.68 -15.46 8.96
CA PHE A 218 -3.01 -16.25 7.92
C PHE A 218 -1.79 -16.98 8.47
N PHE A 219 -0.94 -16.33 9.27
CA PHE A 219 0.21 -16.97 9.88
C PHE A 219 -0.16 -18.11 10.83
N LEU A 220 -1.19 -17.91 11.67
CA LEU A 220 -1.67 -18.96 12.57
C LEU A 220 -2.24 -20.16 11.81
N GLU A 221 -2.93 -19.94 10.68
CA GLU A 221 -3.42 -21.03 9.83
C GLU A 221 -2.28 -21.86 9.21
N ASN A 222 -1.09 -21.27 9.07
CA ASN A 222 0.07 -21.91 8.47
C ASN A 222 1.18 -22.23 9.49
N ASP A 223 0.83 -22.34 10.77
CA ASP A 223 1.76 -22.70 11.87
C ASP A 223 2.95 -21.74 12.08
N GLU A 224 2.86 -20.49 11.60
CA GLU A 224 3.88 -19.44 11.76
C GLU A 224 3.58 -18.55 12.98
N GLU A 225 3.42 -19.15 14.16
CA GLU A 225 3.03 -18.44 15.39
C GLU A 225 3.98 -17.29 15.75
N GLU A 226 5.29 -17.42 15.47
CA GLU A 226 6.30 -16.38 15.69
C GLU A 226 5.90 -15.05 15.03
N TRP A 227 5.42 -15.11 13.78
CA TRP A 227 5.04 -13.92 13.03
C TRP A 227 3.68 -13.37 13.48
N ALA A 228 2.74 -14.24 13.87
CA ALA A 228 1.50 -13.80 14.48
C ALA A 228 1.76 -13.05 15.80
N ARG A 229 2.69 -13.55 16.63
CA ARG A 229 3.14 -12.88 17.87
C ARG A 229 3.79 -11.54 17.61
N MET A 230 4.58 -11.40 16.54
CA MET A 230 5.14 -10.11 16.15
C MET A 230 4.03 -9.08 15.87
N ILE A 231 2.99 -9.46 15.13
CA ILE A 231 1.85 -8.57 14.85
C ILE A 231 1.09 -8.26 16.15
N ALA A 232 0.86 -9.24 17.01
CA ALA A 232 0.20 -9.02 18.30
C ALA A 232 0.99 -8.01 19.17
N LYS A 233 2.31 -8.14 19.22
CA LYS A 233 3.19 -7.18 19.89
C LYS A 233 3.10 -5.79 19.27
N ASP A 234 3.06 -5.70 17.94
CA ASP A 234 2.90 -4.44 17.22
C ASP A 234 1.60 -3.72 17.59
N THR A 235 0.49 -4.46 17.78
CA THR A 235 -0.78 -3.86 18.24
C THR A 235 -0.71 -3.19 19.62
N MET A 236 0.32 -3.44 20.43
CA MET A 236 0.48 -2.78 21.73
C MET A 236 0.79 -1.29 21.58
N GLN A 237 1.24 -0.82 20.42
CA GLN A 237 1.34 0.60 20.13
C GLN A 237 -0.05 1.29 20.21
N ASP A 238 -1.10 0.63 19.75
CA ASP A 238 -2.48 1.13 19.88
C ASP A 238 -2.93 1.13 21.34
N TYR A 239 -2.48 0.15 22.15
CA TYR A 239 -2.77 0.10 23.58
C TYR A 239 -2.16 1.31 24.30
N ASP A 240 -0.90 1.63 24.00
CA ASP A 240 -0.19 2.77 24.58
C ASP A 240 -0.79 4.12 24.16
N LEU A 241 -1.33 4.19 22.94
CA LEU A 241 -1.99 5.38 22.43
C LEU A 241 -3.41 5.57 22.99
N LEU A 242 -4.24 4.52 22.93
CA LEU A 242 -5.68 4.60 23.20
C LEU A 242 -6.03 4.36 24.67
N GLY A 243 -5.14 3.69 25.42
CA GLY A 243 -5.43 3.17 26.75
C GLY A 243 -6.32 1.93 26.72
N LYS A 244 -6.30 1.19 27.84
CA LYS A 244 -6.91 -0.15 27.96
C LYS A 244 -8.35 -0.24 27.45
N ASP A 245 -9.24 0.62 27.92
CA ASP A 245 -10.67 0.48 27.66
C ASP A 245 -11.03 0.74 26.19
N ILE A 246 -10.41 1.77 25.59
CA ILE A 246 -10.62 2.13 24.19
C ILE A 246 -9.96 1.10 23.28
N PHE A 247 -8.74 0.66 23.62
CA PHE A 247 -8.06 -0.42 22.91
C PHE A 247 -8.91 -1.69 22.86
N GLN A 248 -9.43 -2.15 24.00
CA GLN A 248 -10.27 -3.35 24.06
C GLN A 248 -11.53 -3.21 23.19
N LYS A 249 -12.17 -2.03 23.24
CA LYS A 249 -13.35 -1.74 22.41
C LYS A 249 -13.00 -1.77 20.92
N THR A 250 -11.89 -1.16 20.53
CA THR A 250 -11.40 -1.16 19.15
C THR A 250 -11.09 -2.57 18.66
N MET A 251 -10.37 -3.38 19.45
CA MET A 251 -10.05 -4.76 19.09
C MET A 251 -11.31 -5.61 18.93
N ASN A 252 -12.31 -5.45 19.81
CA ASN A 252 -13.58 -6.16 19.67
C ASN A 252 -14.32 -5.80 18.38
N ILE A 253 -14.30 -4.53 17.96
CA ILE A 253 -14.87 -4.10 16.67
C ILE A 253 -14.13 -4.78 15.51
N ILE A 254 -12.79 -4.80 15.56
CA ILE A 254 -11.97 -5.44 14.52
C ILE A 254 -12.26 -6.93 14.43
N TYR A 255 -12.28 -7.64 15.56
CA TYR A 255 -12.59 -9.07 15.59
C TYR A 255 -14.00 -9.37 15.08
N ALA A 256 -14.99 -8.56 15.43
CA ALA A 256 -16.33 -8.70 14.90
C ALA A 256 -16.34 -8.52 13.37
N ARG A 257 -15.66 -7.48 12.87
CA ARG A 257 -15.57 -7.23 11.42
C ARG A 257 -14.88 -8.37 10.68
N LEU A 258 -13.76 -8.90 11.19
CA LEU A 258 -13.07 -10.06 10.60
C LEU A 258 -13.97 -11.31 10.57
N LYS A 259 -14.76 -11.52 11.63
CA LYS A 259 -15.66 -12.67 11.77
C LYS A 259 -16.86 -12.61 10.83
N PHE A 260 -17.40 -11.42 10.55
CA PHE A 260 -18.65 -11.27 9.79
C PHE A 260 -18.46 -10.79 8.35
N SER A 261 -17.28 -10.27 7.98
CA SER A 261 -17.01 -9.92 6.59
C SER A 261 -17.07 -11.16 5.70
N GLY A 262 -17.86 -11.13 4.63
CA GLY A 262 -17.85 -12.14 3.57
C GLY A 262 -16.89 -11.76 2.42
N PRO A 263 -16.60 -12.68 1.49
CA PRO A 263 -15.64 -12.47 0.41
C PRO A 263 -16.03 -11.37 -0.58
N THR A 264 -17.32 -11.05 -0.66
CA THR A 264 -17.88 -10.06 -1.58
C THR A 264 -18.64 -8.96 -0.84
N PHE A 265 -18.56 -7.73 -1.34
CA PHE A 265 -19.49 -6.65 -1.03
C PHE A 265 -20.79 -6.79 -1.82
N TRP A 266 -21.85 -6.13 -1.34
CA TRP A 266 -23.13 -6.03 -2.05
C TRP A 266 -23.10 -4.98 -3.17
N GLU A 267 -22.07 -4.12 -3.20
CA GLU A 267 -21.81 -3.11 -4.22
C GLU A 267 -20.74 -3.61 -5.19
N ASP A 268 -20.91 -3.25 -6.47
CA ASP A 268 -19.84 -3.37 -7.47
C ASP A 268 -19.00 -2.09 -7.45
N THR A 269 -17.68 -2.25 -7.58
CA THR A 269 -16.72 -1.15 -7.59
C THR A 269 -15.86 -1.24 -8.84
N ASP A 270 -15.01 -0.25 -9.09
CA ASP A 270 -14.01 -0.28 -10.17
C ASP A 270 -13.07 -1.52 -10.12
N ARG A 271 -13.10 -2.27 -9.00
CA ARG A 271 -12.32 -3.49 -8.77
C ARG A 271 -13.17 -4.75 -8.63
N GLY A 272 -14.42 -4.71 -9.08
CA GLY A 272 -15.41 -5.74 -8.83
C GLY A 272 -16.03 -5.63 -7.43
N ASN A 273 -16.54 -6.73 -6.91
CA ASN A 273 -17.20 -6.79 -5.61
C ASN A 273 -16.31 -7.37 -4.49
N ILE A 274 -14.98 -7.41 -4.65
CA ILE A 274 -14.08 -8.03 -3.67
C ILE A 274 -14.10 -7.23 -2.36
N ASN A 275 -14.32 -7.92 -1.24
CA ASN A 275 -14.21 -7.31 0.07
C ASN A 275 -12.77 -7.34 0.59
N ILE A 276 -12.12 -6.17 0.62
CA ILE A 276 -10.73 -6.05 1.08
C ILE A 276 -10.53 -6.39 2.56
N TYR A 277 -11.60 -6.39 3.36
CA TYR A 277 -11.56 -6.71 4.80
C TYR A 277 -11.91 -8.17 5.12
N TYR A 278 -12.17 -8.97 4.08
CA TYR A 278 -12.42 -10.40 4.22
C TYR A 278 -11.14 -11.17 4.54
N THR A 279 -11.26 -12.17 5.40
CA THR A 279 -10.25 -13.20 5.61
C THR A 279 -10.92 -14.57 5.63
N PRO A 280 -10.36 -15.61 4.97
CA PRO A 280 -10.85 -16.97 5.10
C PRO A 280 -10.44 -17.62 6.45
N TYR A 281 -9.53 -16.98 7.20
CA TYR A 281 -8.90 -17.56 8.40
C TYR A 281 -9.65 -17.21 9.70
N GLN A 282 -10.97 -17.11 9.64
CA GLN A 282 -11.81 -16.66 10.77
C GLN A 282 -11.71 -17.57 12.00
N LYS A 283 -11.37 -18.85 11.82
CA LYS A 283 -11.17 -19.81 12.91
C LYS A 283 -10.01 -19.44 13.83
N GLN A 284 -9.03 -18.70 13.32
CA GLN A 284 -7.83 -18.30 14.07
C GLN A 284 -8.05 -17.06 14.96
N ILE A 285 -9.23 -16.42 14.90
CA ILE A 285 -9.51 -15.18 15.64
C ILE A 285 -9.32 -15.36 17.14
N ASP A 286 -9.84 -16.45 17.72
CA ASP A 286 -9.74 -16.69 19.16
C ASP A 286 -8.31 -17.04 19.58
N ALA A 287 -7.55 -17.75 18.73
CA ALA A 287 -6.13 -18.01 18.97
C ALA A 287 -5.31 -16.70 18.99
N PHE A 288 -5.50 -15.82 18.01
CA PHE A 288 -4.84 -14.52 18.00
C PHE A 288 -5.25 -13.64 19.19
N ARG A 289 -6.53 -13.66 19.59
CA ARG A 289 -7.00 -12.93 20.77
C ARG A 289 -6.29 -13.40 22.04
N ASN A 290 -6.04 -14.69 22.20
CA ASN A 290 -5.31 -15.21 23.35
C ASN A 290 -3.86 -14.69 23.38
N ILE A 291 -3.17 -14.72 22.24
CA ILE A 291 -1.82 -14.14 22.10
C ILE A 291 -1.83 -12.65 22.46
N GLN A 292 -2.82 -11.89 21.98
CA GLN A 292 -2.92 -10.47 22.32
C GLN A 292 -3.15 -10.25 23.83
N ASN A 293 -4.01 -11.06 24.46
CA ASN A 293 -4.28 -10.99 25.90
C ASN A 293 -3.03 -11.28 26.75
N GLU A 294 -2.13 -12.17 26.29
CA GLU A 294 -0.83 -12.39 26.93
C GLU A 294 -0.03 -11.09 26.98
N TYR A 295 0.10 -10.36 25.87
CA TYR A 295 0.81 -9.08 25.84
C TYR A 295 0.14 -7.99 26.69
N ILE A 296 -1.19 -7.93 26.71
CA ILE A 296 -1.91 -7.00 27.59
C ILE A 296 -1.62 -7.31 29.07
N SER A 297 -1.54 -8.59 29.44
CA SER A 297 -1.28 -9.01 30.82
C SER A 297 0.14 -8.67 31.30
N MET A 298 1.08 -8.50 30.38
CA MET A 298 2.46 -8.07 30.65
C MET A 298 2.57 -6.56 30.88
N GLN A 299 1.53 -5.78 30.55
CA GLN A 299 1.54 -4.34 30.76
C GLN A 299 1.49 -4.01 32.26
N PRO A 300 2.24 -2.99 32.71
CA PRO A 300 2.21 -2.59 34.12
C PRO A 300 0.78 -2.23 34.52
N LYS A 301 0.33 -2.74 35.67
CA LYS A 301 -0.97 -2.35 36.23
C LYS A 301 -0.95 -0.84 36.45
N PRO A 302 -2.00 -0.10 36.06
CA PRO A 302 -2.07 1.32 36.33
C PRO A 302 -1.86 1.54 37.82
N ALA A 303 -0.96 2.46 38.18
CA ALA A 303 -0.72 2.83 39.56
C ALA A 303 -2.08 3.18 40.18
N LYS A 304 -2.44 2.53 41.29
CA LYS A 304 -3.58 2.96 42.08
C LYS A 304 -3.29 4.39 42.50
N VAL A 305 -4.04 5.35 41.95
CA VAL A 305 -4.14 6.68 42.56
C VAL A 305 -4.86 6.44 43.88
N ILE A 306 -4.09 6.42 44.97
CA ILE A 306 -4.59 6.40 46.36
C ILE A 306 -5.00 7.84 46.69
#